data_AF-A0AAD7RTL4-F1
#
_entry.id   AF-A0AAD7RTL4-F1
#
_cell.length_a   1.000
_cell.length_b   1.000
_cell.length_c   1.000
_cell.angle_alpha   90.00
_cell.angle_beta   90.00
_cell.angle_gamma   90.00
#
_symmetry.space_group_name_H-M   'P 1'
#
loop_
_entity.id
_entity.type
_entity.pdbx_description
1 polymer ?
#
loop_
_entity_poly.entity_id
_entity_poly.type
_entity_poly.pdbx_seq_one_letter_code
_entity_poly.pdbx_strand_id
1 'polypeptide(L)'
;MLGWSKKTSTAQKESKVHDSKTHDPLRRLGVLDDEDVRVMLRGSSMVKVRSQRWRKSRSLRLLEDGVSVWCESSKSSRKAKAQQTFAVTEVECVREGCQSEALRKLSGTVPEGQCFTVVFRGTRKSLDLCCTSQDEALCWVRGIRTLQERVSNMSQKEKLDQHPSVMLGTF
;
A
#
# COMPACT_ATOMS: atom_id res chain seq x y z
N MET A 1 -71.39 -21.71 -1.79
CA MET A 1 -70.78 -22.63 -0.81
C MET A 1 -69.41 -23.05 -1.31
N LEU A 2 -68.38 -22.95 -0.46
CA LEU A 2 -67.17 -23.80 -0.36
C LEU A 2 -66.47 -24.13 -1.70
N GLY A 3 -65.37 -23.50 -2.11
CA GLY A 3 -64.09 -23.40 -1.41
C GLY A 3 -63.24 -24.64 -1.66
N TRP A 4 -62.12 -24.53 -2.40
CA TRP A 4 -60.86 -25.26 -2.08
C TRP A 4 -59.70 -24.79 -2.96
N SER A 5 -58.62 -24.34 -2.33
CA SER A 5 -57.31 -24.00 -2.93
C SER A 5 -56.37 -25.20 -2.92
N LYS A 6 -55.54 -25.36 -3.96
CA LYS A 6 -54.21 -26.04 -3.90
C LYS A 6 -53.28 -25.32 -4.89
N LYS A 7 -52.54 -24.30 -4.42
CA LYS A 7 -51.12 -24.34 -4.01
C LYS A 7 -50.20 -24.91 -5.10
N THR A 8 -49.64 -24.01 -5.91
CA THR A 8 -48.52 -24.28 -6.81
C THR A 8 -47.21 -24.26 -6.03
N SER A 9 -46.52 -25.41 -6.09
CA SER A 9 -45.18 -25.62 -5.57
C SER A 9 -44.19 -24.73 -6.35
N THR A 10 -43.52 -23.81 -5.66
CA THR A 10 -42.37 -23.09 -6.23
C THR A 10 -41.13 -23.49 -5.46
N ALA A 11 -40.22 -24.15 -6.18
CA ALA A 11 -38.99 -24.73 -5.67
C ALA A 11 -38.12 -23.69 -4.96
N GLN A 12 -37.71 -24.00 -3.73
CA GLN A 12 -36.62 -23.33 -3.05
C GLN A 12 -35.32 -23.63 -3.81
N LYS A 13 -34.78 -22.62 -4.47
CA LYS A 13 -33.43 -22.66 -5.03
C LYS A 13 -32.47 -22.40 -3.88
N GLU A 14 -31.97 -23.47 -3.27
CA GLU A 14 -30.81 -23.41 -2.38
C GLU A 14 -29.64 -22.80 -3.15
N SER A 15 -29.34 -21.53 -2.86
CA SER A 15 -28.10 -20.89 -3.24
C SER A 15 -26.98 -21.52 -2.42
N LYS A 16 -26.43 -22.61 -2.95
CA LYS A 16 -25.17 -23.20 -2.52
C LYS A 16 -24.10 -22.11 -2.53
N VAL A 17 -23.76 -21.61 -1.34
CA VAL A 17 -22.65 -20.68 -1.12
C VAL A 17 -21.40 -21.43 -1.54
N HIS A 18 -20.95 -21.15 -2.75
CA HIS A 18 -19.60 -21.50 -3.19
C HIS A 18 -18.66 -20.70 -2.29
N ASP A 19 -17.98 -21.40 -1.37
CA ASP A 19 -16.81 -20.90 -0.65
C ASP A 19 -15.75 -20.55 -1.68
N SER A 20 -15.87 -19.34 -2.20
CA SER A 20 -14.82 -18.69 -2.96
C SER A 20 -13.78 -18.35 -1.92
N LYS A 21 -12.81 -19.27 -1.75
CA LYS A 21 -11.49 -18.95 -1.20
C LYS A 21 -10.87 -17.90 -2.11
N THR A 22 -11.37 -16.68 -1.98
CA THR A 22 -10.88 -15.49 -2.61
C THR A 22 -9.59 -15.25 -1.85
N HIS A 23 -8.50 -15.61 -2.50
CA HIS A 23 -7.14 -15.47 -2.01
C HIS A 23 -6.84 -13.97 -1.90
N ASP A 24 -7.36 -13.36 -0.84
CA ASP A 24 -7.24 -11.93 -0.57
C ASP A 24 -5.75 -11.61 -0.36
N PRO A 25 -5.13 -10.85 -1.30
CA PRO A 25 -3.72 -10.47 -1.20
C PRO A 25 -3.39 -9.79 0.12
N LEU A 26 -4.33 -9.03 0.68
CA LEU A 26 -4.16 -8.34 1.96
C LEU A 26 -4.07 -9.34 3.12
N ARG A 27 -4.90 -10.39 3.11
CA ARG A 27 -4.87 -11.44 4.13
C ARG A 27 -3.59 -12.27 4.08
N ARG A 28 -3.08 -12.60 2.89
CA ARG A 28 -1.80 -13.31 2.76
C ARG A 28 -0.62 -12.53 3.32
N LEU A 29 -0.65 -11.22 3.10
CA LEU A 29 0.36 -10.30 3.62
C LEU A 29 0.14 -9.95 5.10
N GLY A 30 -0.92 -10.44 5.76
CA GLY A 30 -1.29 -10.05 7.12
C GLY A 30 -1.54 -8.54 7.28
N VAL A 31 -1.86 -7.85 6.19
CA VAL A 31 -1.92 -6.38 6.09
C VAL A 31 -3.02 -5.80 6.97
N LEU A 32 -4.13 -6.53 7.11
CA LEU A 32 -5.31 -6.05 7.84
C LEU A 32 -5.09 -5.97 9.36
N ASP A 33 -4.09 -6.66 9.90
CA ASP A 33 -3.83 -6.73 11.34
C ASP A 33 -2.84 -5.66 11.82
N ASP A 34 -2.31 -4.84 10.92
CA ASP A 34 -1.28 -3.83 11.21
C ASP A 34 -1.85 -2.41 11.22
N GLU A 35 -1.79 -1.73 12.37
CA GLU A 35 -2.33 -0.37 12.53
C GLU A 35 -1.78 0.63 11.52
N ASP A 36 -0.47 0.58 11.29
CA ASP A 36 0.22 1.53 10.41
C ASP A 36 -0.25 1.30 8.96
N VAL A 37 -0.36 0.04 8.56
CA VAL A 37 -0.85 -0.31 7.22
C VAL A 37 -2.34 0.02 7.07
N ARG A 38 -3.16 -0.13 8.11
CA ARG A 38 -4.57 0.31 8.10
C ARG A 38 -4.71 1.82 7.90
N VAL A 39 -3.82 2.62 8.49
CA VAL A 39 -3.75 4.07 8.23
C VAL A 39 -3.39 4.31 6.76
N MET A 40 -2.40 3.61 6.21
CA MET A 40 -2.03 3.76 4.80
C MET A 40 -3.17 3.40 3.83
N LEU A 41 -3.94 2.35 4.12
CA LEU A 41 -5.12 1.95 3.34
C LEU A 41 -6.22 3.01 3.35
N ARG A 42 -6.47 3.64 4.51
CA ARG A 42 -7.38 4.79 4.62
C ARG A 42 -6.87 5.97 3.77
N GLY A 43 -5.56 6.16 3.79
CA GLY A 43 -4.85 7.23 3.12
C GLY A 43 -4.78 8.50 3.95
N SER A 44 -3.82 9.34 3.60
CA SER A 44 -3.48 10.58 4.29
C SER A 44 -3.40 11.75 3.32
N SER A 45 -3.73 12.94 3.81
CA SER A 45 -3.45 14.20 3.12
C SER A 45 -2.14 14.76 3.65
N MET A 46 -1.17 14.97 2.76
CA MET A 46 0.17 15.41 3.15
C MET A 46 0.74 16.40 2.12
N VAL A 47 1.70 17.20 2.54
CA VAL A 47 2.35 18.18 1.67
C VAL A 47 3.53 17.54 0.97
N LYS A 48 3.44 17.41 -0.35
CA LYS A 48 4.58 17.05 -1.20
C LYS A 48 5.47 18.26 -1.41
N VAL A 49 6.73 18.13 -1.04
CA VAL A 49 7.75 19.17 -1.15
C VAL A 49 8.64 18.89 -2.35
N ARG A 50 8.97 19.93 -3.11
CA ARG A 50 10.04 19.88 -4.14
C ARG A 50 11.01 21.04 -4.02
N SER A 51 10.56 22.14 -3.42
CA SER A 51 11.37 23.29 -3.07
C SER A 51 10.61 24.13 -2.03
N GLN A 52 11.24 25.19 -1.53
CA GLN A 52 10.58 26.11 -0.59
C GLN A 52 9.30 26.73 -1.17
N ARG A 53 9.29 27.02 -2.48
CA ARG A 53 8.13 27.59 -3.18
C ARG A 53 7.18 26.53 -3.73
N TRP A 54 7.66 25.33 -4.03
CA TRP A 54 6.84 24.25 -4.55
C TRP A 54 6.50 23.28 -3.42
N ARG A 55 5.32 23.52 -2.84
CA ARG A 55 4.70 22.70 -1.80
C ARG A 55 3.26 22.49 -2.22
N LYS A 56 2.81 21.23 -2.30
CA LYS A 56 1.46 20.93 -2.78
C LYS A 56 0.83 19.85 -1.91
N SER A 57 -0.36 20.14 -1.39
CA SER A 57 -1.19 19.14 -0.72
C SER A 57 -1.54 18.03 -1.71
N ARG A 58 -1.40 16.77 -1.27
CA ARG A 58 -1.64 15.56 -2.04
C ARG A 58 -2.22 14.49 -1.13
N SER A 59 -3.15 13.73 -1.68
CA SER A 59 -3.56 12.46 -1.11
C SER A 59 -2.53 11.36 -1.41
N LEU A 60 -2.17 10.58 -0.40
CA LEU A 60 -1.35 9.36 -0.53
C LEU A 60 -2.12 8.20 0.09
N ARG A 61 -2.16 7.04 -0.58
CA ARG A 61 -2.93 5.87 -0.13
C ARG A 61 -2.30 4.56 -0.59
N LEU A 62 -2.29 3.55 0.26
CA LEU A 62 -2.03 2.16 -0.13
C LEU A 62 -3.28 1.57 -0.79
N LEU A 63 -3.10 0.98 -1.97
CA LEU A 63 -4.19 0.34 -2.72
C LEU A 63 -4.56 -1.02 -2.11
N GLU A 64 -5.72 -1.54 -2.51
CA GLU A 64 -6.27 -2.80 -2.02
C GLU A 64 -5.45 -4.04 -2.41
N ASP A 65 -4.46 -3.90 -3.29
CA ASP A 65 -3.49 -4.97 -3.57
C ASP A 65 -2.45 -5.15 -2.46
N GLY A 66 -2.39 -4.23 -1.48
CA GLY A 66 -1.52 -4.29 -0.31
C GLY A 66 -0.05 -3.98 -0.61
N VAL A 67 0.29 -3.63 -1.85
CA VAL A 67 1.68 -3.47 -2.29
C VAL A 67 1.91 -2.23 -3.16
N SER A 68 0.85 -1.63 -3.69
CA SER A 68 0.92 -0.43 -4.52
C SER A 68 0.49 0.80 -3.73
N VAL A 69 1.33 1.84 -3.71
CA VAL A 69 1.01 3.14 -3.11
C VAL A 69 0.68 4.13 -4.21
N TRP A 70 -0.51 4.71 -4.14
CA TRP A 70 -0.96 5.79 -5.00
C TRP A 70 -0.68 7.17 -4.39
N CYS A 71 -0.05 8.04 -5.17
CA CYS A 71 0.24 9.43 -4.85
C CYS A 71 -0.49 10.35 -5.84
N GLU A 72 -1.31 11.24 -5.31
CA GLU A 72 -2.04 12.20 -6.11
C GLU A 72 -1.11 13.09 -6.95
N SER A 73 -1.54 13.37 -8.18
CA SER A 73 -0.87 14.28 -9.09
C SER A 73 -1.90 15.11 -9.84
N SER A 74 -1.73 16.43 -9.77
CA SER A 74 -2.53 17.40 -10.53
C SER A 74 -2.10 17.50 -12.00
N LYS A 75 -1.15 16.68 -12.47
CA LYS A 75 -0.73 16.68 -13.87
C LYS A 75 -1.69 15.83 -14.70
N SER A 76 -2.13 16.37 -15.84
CA SER A 76 -3.04 15.72 -16.78
C SER A 76 -2.35 14.78 -17.77
N SER A 77 -1.03 14.93 -18.00
CA SER A 77 -0.31 14.10 -18.97
C SER A 77 -0.37 12.61 -18.62
N ARG A 78 -0.55 11.75 -19.63
CA ARG A 78 -0.57 10.28 -19.49
C ARG A 78 0.63 9.74 -18.71
N LYS A 79 1.84 10.23 -19.03
CA LYS A 79 3.08 9.85 -18.31
C LYS A 79 3.01 10.15 -16.81
N ALA A 80 2.46 11.30 -16.43
CA ALA A 80 2.33 11.66 -15.01
C ALA A 80 1.24 10.84 -14.29
N LYS A 81 0.17 10.45 -15.00
CA LYS A 81 -0.87 9.55 -14.47
C LYS A 81 -0.30 8.15 -14.22
N ALA A 82 0.49 7.62 -15.15
CA ALA A 82 1.19 6.34 -14.97
C ALA A 82 2.18 6.33 -13.79
N GLN A 83 2.78 7.49 -13.47
CA GLN A 83 3.72 7.62 -12.34
C GLN A 83 3.05 7.95 -11.00
N GLN A 84 1.71 8.03 -10.93
CA GLN A 84 1.03 8.28 -9.65
C GLN A 84 1.20 7.13 -8.68
N THR A 85 1.29 5.90 -9.19
CA THR A 85 1.46 4.70 -8.39
C THR A 85 2.93 4.27 -8.35
N PHE A 86 3.33 3.62 -7.27
CA PHE A 86 4.59 2.88 -7.15
C PHE A 86 4.38 1.64 -6.29
N ALA A 87 5.10 0.56 -6.59
CA ALA A 87 5.15 -0.60 -5.71
C ALA A 87 6.09 -0.35 -4.52
N VAL A 88 5.79 -0.94 -3.36
CA VAL A 88 6.70 -0.91 -2.20
C VAL A 88 8.07 -1.53 -2.51
N THR A 89 8.16 -2.44 -3.48
CA THR A 89 9.41 -3.03 -3.98
C THR A 89 10.29 -2.04 -4.76
N GLU A 90 9.70 -0.97 -5.32
CA GLU A 90 10.45 0.12 -5.95
C GLU A 90 11.11 1.04 -4.92
N VAL A 91 10.73 0.96 -3.65
CA VAL A 91 11.32 1.77 -2.58
C VAL A 91 12.67 1.16 -2.18
N GLU A 92 13.70 1.99 -2.16
CA GLU A 92 15.02 1.62 -1.69
C GLU A 92 15.08 1.75 -0.16
N CYS A 93 14.72 2.91 0.36
CA CYS A 93 14.61 3.18 1.79
C CYS A 93 13.68 4.36 2.08
N VAL A 94 13.29 4.50 3.35
CA VAL A 94 12.54 5.65 3.86
C VAL A 94 13.40 6.37 4.90
N ARG A 95 13.65 7.66 4.68
CA ARG A 95 14.45 8.52 5.54
C ARG A 95 13.53 9.42 6.36
N GLU A 96 13.66 9.35 7.68
CA GLU A 96 12.87 10.15 8.62
C GLU A 96 13.48 11.54 8.80
N GLY A 97 12.62 12.53 9.04
CA GLY A 97 13.05 13.90 9.28
C GLY A 97 13.37 14.69 8.02
N CYS A 98 14.09 15.80 8.21
CA CYS A 98 14.42 16.76 7.17
C CYS A 98 15.75 16.40 6.49
N GLN A 99 15.90 15.18 5.99
CA GLN A 99 17.21 14.70 5.49
C GLN A 99 17.47 15.03 4.00
N SER A 100 16.43 15.16 3.18
CA SER A 100 16.60 15.51 1.77
C SER A 100 16.98 16.98 1.59
N GLU A 101 17.57 17.32 0.45
CA GLU A 101 17.94 18.72 0.16
C GLU A 101 16.72 19.66 0.21
N ALA A 102 15.56 19.22 -0.31
CA ALA A 102 14.36 20.05 -0.33
C ALA A 102 13.78 20.26 1.08
N LEU A 103 13.80 19.23 1.94
CA LEU A 103 13.31 19.33 3.31
C LEU A 103 14.31 20.06 4.23
N ARG A 104 15.63 19.89 4.04
CA ARG A 104 16.65 20.67 4.76
C ARG A 104 16.48 22.17 4.56
N LYS A 105 16.10 22.61 3.35
CA LYS A 105 15.80 24.03 3.08
C LYS A 105 14.54 24.54 3.82
N LEU A 106 13.75 23.65 4.40
CA LEU A 106 12.58 23.97 5.22
C LEU A 106 12.81 23.73 6.72
N SER A 107 13.98 23.22 7.13
CA SER A 107 14.27 22.96 8.54
C SER A 107 14.07 24.24 9.37
N GLY A 108 13.38 24.13 10.51
CA GLY A 108 13.02 25.27 11.36
C GLY A 108 11.69 25.95 10.98
N THR A 109 11.15 25.70 9.78
CA THR A 109 9.79 26.15 9.41
C THR A 109 8.75 25.03 9.49
N VAL A 110 9.20 23.77 9.41
CA VAL A 110 8.35 22.59 9.56
C VAL A 110 8.92 21.70 10.68
N PRO A 111 8.07 21.07 11.51
CA PRO A 111 8.54 20.13 12.52
C PRO A 111 9.21 18.93 11.86
N GLU A 112 10.43 18.61 12.28
CA GLU A 112 11.20 17.52 11.69
C GLU A 112 10.50 16.16 11.80
N GLY A 113 9.88 15.88 12.95
CA GLY A 113 9.12 14.64 13.17
C GLY A 113 7.92 14.44 12.24
N GLN A 114 7.47 15.48 11.52
CA GLN A 114 6.38 15.38 10.54
C GLN A 114 6.88 15.06 9.13
N CYS A 115 8.19 15.03 8.91
CA CYS A 115 8.80 14.94 7.59
C CYS A 115 9.40 13.56 7.35
N PHE A 116 9.32 13.08 6.11
CA PHE A 116 10.09 11.93 5.65
C PHE A 116 10.28 11.97 4.14
N THR A 117 11.25 11.19 3.66
CA THR A 117 11.55 11.01 2.24
C THR A 117 11.46 9.54 1.85
N VAL A 118 10.64 9.23 0.84
CA VAL A 118 10.66 7.93 0.16
C VAL A 118 11.70 7.97 -0.95
N VAL A 119 12.75 7.17 -0.83
CA VAL A 119 13.80 7.04 -1.85
C VAL A 119 13.48 5.83 -2.71
N PHE A 120 13.48 6.01 -4.02
CA PHE A 120 13.22 4.92 -4.96
C PHE A 120 14.51 4.35 -5.53
N ARG A 121 14.46 3.06 -5.87
CA ARG A 121 15.46 2.39 -6.69
C ARG A 121 15.42 2.95 -8.11
N GLY A 122 16.57 3.01 -8.77
CA GLY A 122 16.69 3.41 -10.17
C GLY A 122 16.55 4.92 -10.39
N THR A 123 15.82 5.34 -11.42
CA THR A 123 15.82 6.73 -11.92
C THR A 123 14.63 7.58 -11.45
N ARG A 124 13.72 6.99 -10.66
CA ARG A 124 12.54 7.69 -10.14
C ARG A 124 12.97 8.67 -9.05
N LYS A 125 12.55 9.94 -9.16
CA LYS A 125 12.84 10.96 -8.15
C LYS A 125 12.17 10.63 -6.82
N SER A 126 12.90 10.80 -5.72
CA SER A 126 12.41 10.66 -4.35
C SER A 126 11.16 11.51 -4.07
N LEU A 127 10.34 11.07 -3.11
CA LEU A 127 9.18 11.82 -2.61
C LEU A 127 9.52 12.42 -1.25
N ASP A 128 9.59 13.75 -1.20
CA ASP A 128 9.67 14.49 0.06
C ASP A 128 8.27 14.85 0.54
N LEU A 129 7.94 14.47 1.77
CA LEU A 129 6.60 14.54 2.33
C LEU A 129 6.63 15.18 3.73
N CYS A 130 5.62 15.97 4.02
CA CYS A 130 5.34 16.54 5.34
C CYS A 130 3.89 16.21 5.71
N CYS A 131 3.71 15.43 6.76
CA CYS A 131 2.41 15.02 7.30
C CYS A 131 1.80 16.10 8.18
N THR A 132 0.56 15.87 8.62
CA THR A 132 -0.13 16.77 9.55
C THR A 132 0.33 16.59 10.99
N SER A 133 0.81 15.39 11.34
CA SER A 133 1.34 15.05 12.66
C SER A 133 2.55 14.13 12.56
N GLN A 134 3.33 14.08 13.65
CA GLN A 134 4.47 13.16 13.75
C GLN A 134 4.01 11.71 13.75
N ASP A 135 2.93 11.40 14.46
CA ASP A 135 2.36 10.05 14.49
C ASP A 135 1.98 9.59 13.08
N GLU A 136 1.35 10.47 12.28
CA GLU A 136 1.01 10.15 10.90
C GLU A 136 2.26 9.89 10.04
N ALA A 137 3.32 10.68 10.19
CA ALA A 137 4.60 10.43 9.51
C ALA A 137 5.21 9.08 9.92
N LEU A 138 5.22 8.77 11.21
CA LEU A 138 5.73 7.50 11.73
C LEU A 138 4.90 6.31 11.23
N CYS A 139 3.57 6.41 11.19
CA CYS A 139 2.72 5.37 10.63
C CYS A 139 3.09 5.08 9.17
N TRP A 140 3.29 6.10 8.34
CA TRP A 140 3.70 5.91 6.95
C TRP A 140 5.09 5.29 6.83
N VAL A 141 6.05 5.74 7.64
CA VAL A 141 7.42 5.21 7.63
C VAL A 141 7.45 3.74 8.04
N ARG A 142 6.82 3.40 9.17
CA ARG A 142 6.75 2.02 9.67
C ARG A 142 5.96 1.13 8.72
N GLY A 143 4.79 1.58 8.27
CA GLY A 143 3.96 0.81 7.34
C GLY A 143 4.66 0.49 6.02
N ILE A 144 5.40 1.43 5.41
CA ILE A 144 6.20 1.13 4.21
C ILE A 144 7.26 0.06 4.51
N ARG A 145 8.01 0.18 5.62
CA ARG A 145 9.05 -0.79 6.00
C ARG A 145 8.45 -2.18 6.25
N THR A 146 7.34 -2.24 6.98
CA THR A 146 6.58 -3.47 7.25
C THR A 146 6.15 -4.16 5.95
N LEU A 147 5.60 -3.40 4.99
CA LEU A 147 5.19 -3.95 3.70
C LEU A 147 6.38 -4.47 2.88
N GLN A 148 7.52 -3.78 2.89
CA GLN A 148 8.74 -4.25 2.23
C GLN A 148 9.21 -5.60 2.80
N GLU A 149 9.24 -5.72 4.13
CA GLU A 149 9.63 -6.96 4.80
C GLU A 149 8.68 -8.11 4.41
N ARG A 150 7.36 -7.90 4.50
CA ARG A 150 6.36 -8.93 4.17
C ARG A 150 6.44 -9.39 2.72
N VAL A 151 6.59 -8.47 1.77
CA VAL A 151 6.74 -8.80 0.35
C VAL A 151 8.04 -9.59 0.12
N SER A 152 9.13 -9.21 0.79
CA SER A 152 10.39 -9.93 0.68
C SER A 152 10.29 -11.37 1.23
N ASN A 153 9.63 -11.55 2.37
CA ASN A 153 9.43 -12.85 3.01
C ASN A 153 8.53 -13.77 2.16
N MET A 154 7.45 -13.24 1.55
CA MET A 154 6.64 -14.01 0.62
C MET A 154 7.41 -14.44 -0.62
N SER A 155 8.19 -13.52 -1.21
CA SER A 155 9.00 -13.85 -2.39
C SER A 155 10.04 -14.94 -2.10
N GLN A 156 10.62 -14.96 -0.90
CA GLN A 156 11.52 -16.03 -0.47
C GLN A 156 10.80 -17.36 -0.30
N LYS A 157 9.63 -17.36 0.34
CA LYS A 157 8.82 -18.58 0.51
C LYS A 157 8.37 -19.17 -0.83
N GLU A 158 7.90 -18.33 -1.75
CA GLU A 158 7.48 -18.77 -3.08
C GLU A 158 8.65 -19.37 -3.89
N LYS A 159 9.88 -18.85 -3.72
CA LYS A 159 11.09 -19.45 -4.32
C LYS A 159 11.44 -20.82 -3.72
N LEU A 160 11.24 -21.00 -2.41
CA LEU A 160 11.46 -22.30 -1.75
C LEU A 160 10.40 -23.33 -2.16
N ASP A 161 9.13 -22.92 -2.25
CA ASP A 161 8.03 -23.80 -2.66
C ASP A 161 8.11 -24.25 -4.13
N GLN A 162 8.75 -23.45 -5.00
CA GLN A 162 8.97 -23.78 -6.42
C GLN A 162 10.16 -24.72 -6.67
N HIS A 163 11.02 -24.96 -5.67
CA HIS A 163 12.04 -25.99 -5.69
C HIS A 163 11.69 -27.07 -4.66
N PRO A 164 10.74 -27.99 -4.95
CA PRO A 164 10.68 -29.21 -4.17
C PRO A 164 12.03 -29.89 -4.36
N SER A 165 12.74 -30.13 -3.26
CA SER A 165 13.99 -30.87 -3.25
C SER A 165 13.89 -32.03 -4.23
N VAL A 166 14.71 -31.98 -5.29
CA VAL A 166 15.08 -33.18 -6.05
C VAL A 166 15.92 -34.04 -5.09
N MET A 167 15.24 -34.64 -4.12
CA MET A 167 15.69 -35.86 -3.47
C MET A 167 15.35 -36.98 -4.44
N LEU A 168 16.18 -37.13 -5.48
CA LEU A 168 16.37 -38.43 -6.09
C LEU A 168 17.63 -39.00 -5.45
N GLY A 169 17.41 -39.68 -4.33
CA GLY A 169 18.30 -40.76 -3.94
C GLY A 169 18.35 -41.74 -5.09
N THR A 170 19.56 -42.13 -5.50
CA THR A 170 19.78 -43.38 -6.23
C THR A 170 21.20 -43.86 -5.97
N PHE A 171 21.24 -45.03 -5.33
CA PHE A 171 22.31 -46.03 -5.16
C PHE A 171 23.52 -45.69 -4.28
#